data_AF-A0A2E3SMW5-F1
#
_entry.id   AF-A0A2E3SMW5-F1
#
_cell.length_a   1.000
_cell.length_b   1.000
_cell.length_c   1.000
_cell.angle_alpha   90.00
_cell.angle_beta   90.00
_cell.angle_gamma   90.00
#
_symmetry.space_group_name_H-M   'P 1'
#
loop_
_entity.id
_entity.type
_entity.pdbx_description
1 polymer ?
#
loop_
_entity_poly.entity_id
_entity_poly.type
_entity_poly.pdbx_seq_one_letter_code
_entity_poly.pdbx_strand_id
1 'polypeptide(L)'
;MVVDLKANEIVTKAGDAQFYADDDQVKGKLILTNQRIYFKTLQTDKREFDMEIQPEDISELMYFKTRLFLQNGLTLVVKNGSELKFTVKNRDSWSTMINRWV
;
A
#
# COMPACT_ATOMS: atom_id res chain seq x y z
N MET A 1 2.32 -15.14 -7.72
CA MET A 1 1.84 -13.75 -7.90
C MET A 1 2.62 -13.15 -9.05
N VAL A 2 1.94 -12.64 -10.06
CA VAL A 2 2.52 -11.89 -11.19
C VAL A 2 1.88 -10.51 -11.17
N VAL A 3 2.65 -9.47 -11.44
CA VAL A 3 2.15 -8.10 -11.53
C VAL A 3 2.43 -7.61 -12.93
N ASP A 4 1.36 -7.37 -13.67
CA ASP A 4 1.43 -6.86 -15.03
C ASP A 4 1.66 -5.34 -14.96
N LEU A 5 2.93 -4.96 -15.04
CA LEU A 5 3.35 -3.55 -15.05
C LEU A 5 2.95 -2.89 -16.37
N LYS A 6 2.54 -1.62 -16.31
CA LYS A 6 2.25 -0.85 -17.53
C LYS A 6 3.54 -0.47 -18.26
N ALA A 7 3.40 0.01 -19.50
CA ALA A 7 4.53 0.46 -20.28
C ALA A 7 5.33 1.54 -19.52
N ASN A 8 6.66 1.42 -19.53
CA ASN A 8 7.60 2.30 -18.84
C ASN A 8 7.42 2.37 -17.31
N GLU A 9 6.79 1.35 -16.73
CA GLU A 9 6.64 1.24 -15.29
C GLU A 9 7.76 0.37 -14.70
N ILE A 10 8.43 0.91 -13.68
CA ILE A 10 9.59 0.31 -13.03
C ILE A 10 9.32 0.26 -11.54
N VAL A 11 9.51 -0.91 -10.94
CA VAL A 11 9.39 -1.08 -9.49
C VAL A 11 10.51 -0.31 -8.78
N THR A 12 10.13 0.63 -7.92
CA THR A 12 11.06 1.42 -7.10
C THR A 12 11.19 0.85 -5.69
N LYS A 13 10.13 0.21 -5.18
CA LYS A 13 10.14 -0.51 -3.90
C LYS A 13 9.09 -1.61 -3.89
N ALA A 14 9.42 -2.77 -3.34
CA ALA A 14 8.45 -3.83 -3.08
C ALA A 14 8.71 -4.43 -1.69
N GLY A 15 7.66 -4.80 -0.98
CA GLY A 15 7.78 -5.43 0.32
C GLY A 15 6.50 -6.11 0.77
N ASP A 16 6.63 -7.01 1.73
CA ASP A 16 5.46 -7.64 2.34
C ASP A 16 4.65 -6.60 3.09
N ALA A 17 3.33 -6.72 2.94
CA ALA A 17 2.36 -5.84 3.56
C ALA A 17 1.13 -6.63 4.00
N GLN A 18 0.41 -6.09 4.97
CA GLN A 18 -0.90 -6.59 5.35
C GLN A 18 -1.91 -5.45 5.25
N PHE A 19 -2.95 -5.66 4.45
CA PHE A 19 -4.06 -4.72 4.28
C PHE A 19 -5.15 -5.02 5.29
N TYR A 20 -5.71 -3.99 5.90
CA TYR A 20 -6.84 -4.08 6.83
C TYR A 20 -8.11 -3.78 6.05
N ALA A 21 -8.78 -4.85 5.59
CA ALA A 21 -10.15 -4.79 5.13
C ALA A 21 -11.09 -4.73 6.34
N ASP A 22 -12.31 -4.23 6.18
CA ASP A 22 -13.23 -3.95 7.29
C ASP A 22 -13.37 -5.10 8.30
N ASP A 23 -13.47 -6.34 7.80
CA ASP A 23 -13.63 -7.55 8.60
C ASP A 23 -12.44 -8.54 8.51
N ASP A 24 -11.36 -8.20 7.80
CA ASP A 24 -10.26 -9.14 7.54
C ASP A 24 -8.89 -8.47 7.41
N GLN A 25 -7.81 -9.21 7.67
CA GLN A 25 -6.45 -8.76 7.41
C GLN A 25 -5.79 -9.59 6.32
N VAL A 26 -5.65 -8.99 5.16
CA VAL A 26 -5.21 -9.66 3.94
C VAL A 26 -3.71 -9.51 3.76
N LYS A 27 -2.99 -10.62 3.63
CA LYS A 27 -1.53 -10.59 3.40
C LYS A 27 -1.23 -10.42 1.91
N GLY A 28 -0.30 -9.55 1.61
CA GLY A 28 0.05 -9.19 0.25
C GLY A 28 1.46 -8.64 0.11
N LYS A 29 1.75 -8.10 -1.07
CA LYS A 29 2.88 -7.23 -1.32
C LYS A 29 2.38 -5.85 -1.67
N LEU A 30 2.95 -4.84 -1.01
CA LEU A 30 2.85 -3.46 -1.45
C LEU A 30 4.02 -3.21 -2.40
N ILE A 31 3.72 -2.63 -3.56
CA ILE A 31 4.68 -2.42 -4.63
C ILE A 31 4.52 -0.98 -5.10
N LEU A 32 5.55 -0.17 -4.87
CA LEU A 32 5.67 1.17 -5.39
C LEU A 32 6.44 1.11 -6.71
N THR A 33 5.89 1.73 -7.75
CA THR A 33 6.57 1.88 -9.03
C THR A 33 7.09 3.31 -9.19
N ASN A 34 7.36 3.77 -10.40
CA ASN A 34 7.56 5.18 -10.74
C ASN A 34 6.25 5.88 -11.15
N GLN A 35 5.13 5.15 -11.23
CA GLN A 35 3.84 5.66 -11.73
C GLN A 35 2.68 5.47 -10.75
N ARG A 36 2.63 4.36 -9.99
CA ARG A 36 1.52 4.04 -9.08
C ARG A 36 1.94 3.14 -7.92
N ILE A 37 1.00 2.87 -7.03
CA ILE A 37 1.14 1.85 -6.00
C ILE A 37 0.23 0.68 -6.33
N TYR A 38 0.76 -0.53 -6.22
CA TYR A 38 -0.02 -1.76 -6.24
C TYR A 38 -0.06 -2.38 -4.85
N PHE A 39 -1.22 -2.92 -4.48
CA PHE A 39 -1.30 -3.95 -3.46
C PHE A 39 -1.77 -5.24 -4.13
N LYS A 40 -1.00 -6.31 -3.96
CA LYS A 40 -1.28 -7.62 -4.55
C LYS A 40 -1.31 -8.68 -3.48
N THR A 41 -2.42 -9.39 -3.40
CA THR A 41 -2.65 -10.43 -2.39
C THR A 41 -1.79 -11.66 -2.62
N LEU A 42 -1.39 -12.32 -1.53
CA LEU A 42 -0.65 -13.58 -1.62
C LEU A 42 -1.58 -14.77 -1.88
N GLN A 43 -2.82 -14.72 -1.39
CA GLN A 43 -3.79 -15.80 -1.52
C GLN A 43 -4.72 -15.58 -2.72
N THR A 44 -4.95 -16.65 -3.50
CA THR A 44 -5.76 -16.58 -4.73
C THR A 44 -7.24 -16.32 -4.47
N ASP A 45 -7.75 -16.75 -3.32
CA ASP A 45 -9.13 -16.55 -2.85
C ASP A 45 -9.37 -15.16 -2.23
N LYS A 46 -8.35 -14.28 -2.24
CA LYS A 46 -8.40 -12.90 -1.73
C LYS A 46 -8.13 -11.85 -2.81
N ARG A 47 -8.11 -12.24 -4.09
CA ARG A 47 -7.78 -11.34 -5.22
C ARG A 47 -8.73 -10.16 -5.37
N GLU A 48 -9.93 -10.22 -4.79
CA GLU A 48 -10.85 -9.10 -4.69
C GLU A 48 -10.26 -7.89 -3.95
N PHE A 49 -9.22 -8.09 -3.14
CA PHE A 49 -8.50 -7.03 -2.46
C PHE A 49 -7.25 -6.55 -3.21
N ASP A 50 -6.99 -7.02 -4.43
CA ASP A 50 -5.92 -6.44 -5.25
C ASP A 50 -6.27 -4.98 -5.63
N MET A 51 -5.30 -4.07 -5.50
CA MET A 51 -5.54 -2.64 -5.73
C MET A 51 -4.47 -2.02 -6.61
N GLU A 52 -4.89 -1.02 -7.39
CA GLU A 52 -4.02 -0.05 -8.04
C GLU A 52 -4.40 1.34 -7.54
N ILE A 53 -3.46 2.04 -6.93
CA ILE A 53 -3.68 3.36 -6.34
C ILE A 53 -2.87 4.35 -7.17
N GLN A 54 -3.53 5.27 -7.87
CA GLN A 54 -2.82 6.34 -8.56
C GLN A 54 -2.30 7.35 -7.53
N PRO A 55 -1.12 7.95 -7.75
CA PRO A 55 -0.61 8.99 -6.86
C PRO A 55 -1.56 10.19 -6.78
N GLU A 56 -2.22 10.50 -7.90
CA GLU A 56 -3.19 11.57 -8.02
C GLU A 56 -4.39 11.37 -7.09
N ASP A 57 -4.71 10.13 -6.74
CA ASP A 57 -5.85 9.80 -5.89
C ASP A 57 -5.50 9.92 -4.40
N ILE A 58 -4.21 10.01 -4.04
CA ILE A 58 -3.76 10.10 -2.66
C ILE A 58 -3.89 11.55 -2.19
N SER A 59 -4.61 11.77 -1.10
CA SER A 59 -4.72 13.09 -0.48
C SER A 59 -3.73 13.28 0.67
N GLU A 60 -3.53 12.25 1.48
CA GLU A 60 -2.64 12.31 2.64
C GLU A 60 -2.09 10.93 3.03
N LEU A 61 -0.94 10.95 3.69
CA LEU A 61 -0.33 9.80 4.34
C LEU A 61 -0.32 9.98 5.85
N MET A 62 -0.91 9.02 6.56
CA MET A 62 -0.94 9.02 8.02
C MET A 62 -0.28 7.77 8.59
N TYR A 63 0.16 7.86 9.83
CA TYR A 63 0.70 6.73 10.57
C TYR A 63 -0.28 6.27 11.63
N PHE A 64 -0.37 4.95 11.82
CA PHE A 64 -1.07 4.36 12.96
C PHE A 64 -0.20 3.34 13.66
N LYS A 65 -0.55 3.00 14.89
CA LYS A 65 0.11 1.95 15.68
C LYS A 65 -0.77 0.71 15.66
N THR A 66 -0.21 -0.45 15.34
CA THR A 66 -0.93 -1.73 15.40
C THR A 66 -1.00 -2.29 16.82
N ARG A 67 0.04 -2.00 17.61
CA ARG A 67 0.16 -2.31 19.04
C ARG A 67 0.94 -1.18 19.72
N LEU A 68 0.96 -1.18 21.05
CA LEU A 68 1.58 -0.12 21.88
C LEU A 68 2.98 0.32 21.40
N PHE A 69 3.80 -0.63 20.92
CA PHE A 69 5.20 -0.37 20.49
C PHE A 69 5.48 -0.60 19.00
N LEU A 70 4.54 -1.19 18.25
CA LEU A 70 4.77 -1.54 16.84
C LEU A 70 4.41 -0.35 15.92
N GLN A 71 5.46 0.28 15.40
CA GLN A 71 5.40 1.44 14.50
C GLN A 71 5.47 1.01 13.04
N ASN A 72 4.50 0.20 12.60
CA ASN A 72 4.48 -0.38 11.25
C ASN A 72 3.23 -0.02 10.43
N GLY A 73 2.26 0.69 11.03
CA GLY A 73 1.03 1.09 10.35
C GLY A 73 1.21 2.33 9.47
N LEU A 74 0.69 2.27 8.26
CA LEU A 74 0.63 3.30 7.23
C LEU A 74 -0.79 3.37 6.68
N THR A 75 -1.38 4.56 6.67
CA THR A 75 -2.70 4.82 6.07
C THR A 75 -2.50 5.71 4.85
N LEU A 76 -3.02 5.27 3.70
CA LEU A 76 -3.19 6.11 2.51
C LEU A 76 -4.63 6.59 2.49
N VAL A 77 -4.83 7.89 2.64
CA VAL A 77 -6.16 8.47 2.46
C VAL A 77 -6.30 8.89 1.02
N VAL A 78 -7.41 8.47 0.44
CA VAL A 78 -7.76 8.73 -0.95
C VAL A 78 -8.65 9.98 -0.99
N LYS A 79 -8.61 10.76 -2.07
CA LYS A 79 -9.36 12.01 -2.24
C LYS A 79 -10.87 11.90 -1.99
N ASN A 80 -11.45 10.71 -2.12
CA ASN A 80 -12.86 10.45 -1.79
C ASN A 80 -13.12 10.26 -0.28
N GLY A 81 -12.10 10.45 0.57
CA GLY A 81 -12.14 10.26 2.02
C GLY A 81 -11.94 8.82 2.49
N SER A 82 -11.73 7.85 1.58
CA SER A 82 -11.50 6.44 1.96
C SER A 82 -10.10 6.24 2.53
N GLU A 83 -9.98 5.42 3.57
CA GLU A 83 -8.70 5.10 4.21
C GLU A 83 -8.23 3.69 3.84
N LEU A 84 -7.09 3.58 3.15
CA LEU A 84 -6.45 2.31 2.87
C LEU A 84 -5.35 2.06 3.90
N LYS A 85 -5.59 1.11 4.82
CA LYS A 85 -4.71 0.83 5.96
C LYS A 85 -3.82 -0.37 5.70
N PHE A 86 -2.51 -0.14 5.78
CA PHE A 86 -1.49 -1.16 5.59
C PHE A 86 -0.59 -1.27 6.81
N THR A 87 -0.06 -2.46 7.04
CA THR A 87 1.18 -2.61 7.82
C THR A 87 2.31 -3.03 6.91
N VAL A 88 3.45 -2.38 7.10
CA VAL A 88 4.66 -2.61 6.30
C VAL A 88 5.88 -2.59 7.20
N LYS A 89 6.93 -3.31 6.80
CA LYS A 89 8.24 -3.16 7.42
C LYS A 89 8.84 -1.81 7.00
N ASN A 90 9.47 -1.10 7.94
CA ASN A 90 10.12 0.20 7.72
C ASN A 90 9.17 1.25 7.10
N ARG A 91 8.02 1.51 7.74
CA ARG A 91 6.98 2.44 7.24
C ARG A 91 7.52 3.83 6.86
N ASP A 92 8.54 4.32 7.56
CA ASP A 92 9.10 5.65 7.28
C ASP A 92 9.79 5.71 5.92
N SER A 93 10.42 4.61 5.49
CA SER A 93 10.98 4.50 4.14
C SER A 93 9.89 4.50 3.06
N TRP A 94 8.75 3.86 3.33
CA TRP A 94 7.60 3.90 2.43
C TRP A 94 7.02 5.30 2.32
N SER A 95 6.72 5.92 3.46
CA SER A 95 6.21 7.29 3.54
C SER A 95 7.11 8.29 2.83
N THR A 96 8.43 8.22 3.05
CA THR A 96 9.40 9.10 2.38
C THR A 96 9.36 8.96 0.86
N MET A 97 9.09 7.77 0.32
CA MET A 97 9.01 7.57 -1.12
C MET A 97 7.66 8.02 -1.69
N ILE A 98 6.55 7.74 -0.99
CA ILE A 98 5.20 8.09 -1.47
C ILE A 98 4.99 9.61 -1.38
N ASN A 99 5.48 10.28 -0.33
CA ASN A 99 5.43 11.75 -0.18
C ASN A 99 6.27 12.50 -1.24
N ARG A 100 7.00 11.84 -2.13
CA ARG A 100 7.61 12.50 -3.29
C ARG A 100 6.63 12.71 -4.43
N TRP A 101 5.46 12.08 -4.37
CA TRP A 101 4.43 12.13 -5.40
C TRP A 101 3.21 12.95 -4.98
N VAL A 102 2.96 13.02 -3.68
CA VAL A 102 1.87 13.80 -3.05
C VAL A 102 2.40 15.18 -2.70
#